data_AF-A0A9E3VEB6-F1
#
_entry.id   AF-A0A9E3VEB6-F1
#
_cell.length_a   1.000
_cell.length_b   1.000
_cell.length_c   1.000
_cell.angle_alpha   90.00
_cell.angle_beta   90.00
_cell.angle_gamma   90.00
#
_symmetry.space_group_name_H-M   'P 1'
#
loop_
_entity.id
_entity.type
_entity.pdbx_description
1 polymer ?
#
loop_
_entity_poly.entity_id
_entity_poly.type
_entity_poly.pdbx_seq_one_letter_code
_entity_poly.pdbx_strand_id
1 'polypeptide(L)'
;MRPGVEVQLPTATRLTAEGPLVRARAILSDPYLRELLENGFPARLHFRVELWADARFFDELQRTAEWDVIVRFRGVERTYEVLQVVGQRPLSLGAFTTLEDADAAV
;
A
#
# COMPACT_ATOMS: atom_id res chain seq x y z
N MET A 1 10.47 -14.32 0.13
CA MET A 1 9.00 -14.30 -0.08
C MET A 1 8.72 -13.86 -1.51
N ARG A 2 7.55 -14.17 -2.08
CA ARG A 2 7.17 -13.65 -3.41
C ARG A 2 6.36 -12.37 -3.25
N PRO A 3 6.57 -11.34 -4.09
CA PRO A 3 5.73 -10.16 -4.11
C PRO A 3 4.26 -10.54 -4.31
N GLY A 4 3.36 -9.91 -3.59
CA GLY A 4 1.93 -10.17 -3.71
C GLY A 4 1.06 -9.11 -3.04
N VAL A 5 -0.24 -9.18 -3.32
CA VAL A 5 -1.25 -8.34 -2.68
C VAL A 5 -2.16 -9.24 -1.86
N GLU A 6 -2.46 -8.80 -0.63
CA GLU A 6 -3.41 -9.45 0.26
C GLU A 6 -4.61 -8.53 0.47
N VAL A 7 -5.81 -9.08 0.32
CA VAL A 7 -7.06 -8.38 0.56
C VAL A 7 -7.78 -9.09 1.69
N GLN A 8 -8.00 -8.38 2.79
CA GLN A 8 -8.73 -8.86 3.95
C GLN A 8 -10.03 -8.10 4.08
N LEU A 9 -11.15 -8.82 3.97
CA LEU A 9 -12.47 -8.25 4.15
C LEU A 9 -12.74 -7.98 5.65
N PRO A 10 -13.46 -6.90 5.98
CA PRO A 10 -13.94 -6.70 7.34
C PRO A 10 -14.93 -7.81 7.72
N THR A 11 -15.15 -7.98 9.02
CA THR A 11 -16.18 -8.90 9.52
C THR A 11 -17.57 -8.49 9.01
N ALA A 12 -18.47 -9.46 8.86
CA ALA A 12 -19.78 -9.26 8.24
C ALA A 12 -20.59 -8.09 8.86
N THR A 13 -20.45 -7.88 10.16
CA THR A 13 -21.11 -6.80 10.91
C THR A 13 -20.56 -5.41 10.63
N ARG A 14 -19.38 -5.29 9.99
CA ARG A 14 -18.71 -4.02 9.68
C ARG A 14 -18.57 -3.73 8.18
N LEU A 15 -19.02 -4.62 7.31
CA LEU A 15 -18.91 -4.47 5.84
C LEU A 15 -19.48 -3.15 5.29
N THR A 16 -20.44 -2.54 5.98
CA THR A 16 -21.05 -1.27 5.58
C THR A 16 -20.32 -0.03 6.12
N ALA A 17 -19.44 -0.20 7.10
CA ALA A 17 -18.75 0.89 7.81
C ALA A 17 -17.25 0.96 7.48
N GLU A 18 -16.62 -0.18 7.22
CA GLU A 18 -15.18 -0.30 6.95
C GLU A 18 -14.97 -0.94 5.57
N GLY A 19 -14.01 -0.39 4.80
CA GLY A 19 -13.58 -1.00 3.54
C GLY A 19 -12.63 -2.19 3.78
N PRO A 20 -12.36 -3.00 2.73
CA PRO A 20 -11.35 -4.04 2.81
C PRO A 20 -9.97 -3.46 3.12
N LEU A 21 -9.21 -4.17 3.95
CA LEU A 21 -7.81 -3.89 4.17
C LEU A 21 -7.02 -4.49 3.01
N VAL A 22 -6.27 -3.66 2.30
CA VAL A 22 -5.40 -4.08 1.20
C VAL A 22 -3.97 -3.85 1.63
N ARG A 23 -3.15 -4.90 1.55
CA ARG A 23 -1.74 -4.89 1.97
C ARG A 23 -0.86 -5.36 0.82
N ALA A 24 0.23 -4.65 0.61
CA ALA A 24 1.32 -5.17 -0.21
C ALA A 24 2.18 -6.10 0.64
N ARG A 25 2.72 -7.17 0.03
CA ARG A 25 3.68 -8.05 0.69
C ARG A 25 4.91 -8.21 -0.18
N ALA A 26 6.07 -8.08 0.45
CA ALA A 26 7.37 -8.36 -0.14
C ALA A 26 7.66 -7.57 -1.42
N ILE A 27 7.05 -6.40 -1.61
CA ILE A 27 7.30 -5.55 -2.79
C ILE A 27 8.65 -4.84 -2.61
N LEU A 28 8.91 -4.29 -1.41
CA LEU A 28 10.17 -3.61 -1.11
C LEU A 28 11.29 -4.59 -0.75
N SER A 29 10.98 -5.88 -0.70
CA SER A 29 11.96 -6.95 -0.46
C SER A 29 12.87 -7.22 -1.66
N ASP A 30 12.55 -6.68 -2.83
CA ASP A 30 13.39 -6.81 -4.02
C ASP A 30 14.76 -6.13 -3.78
N PRO A 31 15.89 -6.83 -4.00
CA PRO A 31 17.23 -6.28 -3.76
C PRO A 31 17.51 -4.99 -4.53
N TYR A 32 16.99 -4.85 -5.75
CA TYR A 32 17.18 -3.65 -6.57
C TYR A 32 16.39 -2.47 -6.02
N LEU A 33 15.14 -2.68 -5.60
CA LEU A 33 14.33 -1.63 -4.96
C LEU A 33 14.92 -1.19 -3.63
N ARG A 34 15.46 -2.14 -2.85
CA ARG A 34 16.16 -1.84 -1.60
C ARG A 34 17.36 -0.94 -1.85
N GLU A 35 18.21 -1.28 -2.81
CA GLU A 35 19.40 -0.48 -3.15
C GLU A 35 19.01 0.95 -3.56
N LEU A 36 17.97 1.11 -4.39
CA LEU A 36 17.47 2.43 -4.76
C LEU A 36 16.97 3.22 -3.54
N LEU A 37 16.20 2.59 -2.66
CA LEU A 37 15.70 3.22 -1.44
C LEU A 37 16.83 3.69 -0.53
N GLU A 38 17.84 2.85 -0.31
CA GLU A 38 19.01 3.17 0.52
C GLU A 38 19.86 4.31 -0.07
N ASN A 39 19.86 4.46 -1.40
CA ASN A 39 20.45 5.60 -2.10
C ASN A 39 19.56 6.86 -2.12
N GLY A 40 18.42 6.84 -1.42
CA GLY A 40 17.54 7.99 -1.25
C GLY A 40 16.48 8.16 -2.34
N PHE A 41 16.35 7.20 -3.28
CA PHE A 41 15.26 7.22 -4.26
C PHE A 41 13.97 6.75 -3.58
N PRO A 42 12.90 7.56 -3.56
CA PRO A 42 11.63 7.13 -2.99
C PRO A 42 10.97 6.06 -3.86
N ALA A 43 10.37 5.06 -3.21
CA ALA A 43 9.46 4.13 -3.86
C ALA A 43 8.03 4.66 -3.75
N ARG A 44 7.30 4.69 -4.86
CA ARG A 44 5.86 5.02 -4.89
C ARG A 44 5.09 3.82 -5.39
N LEU A 45 4.21 3.31 -4.54
CA LEU A 45 3.31 2.21 -4.82
C LEU A 45 1.93 2.78 -5.08
N HIS A 46 1.44 2.61 -6.31
CA HIS A 46 0.11 3.06 -6.68
C HIS A 46 -0.88 1.90 -6.59
N PHE A 47 -1.92 2.07 -5.78
CA PHE A 47 -2.98 1.10 -5.59
C PHE A 47 -4.25 1.58 -6.28
N ARG A 48 -4.86 0.69 -7.06
CA ARG A 48 -6.21 0.83 -7.60
C ARG A 48 -6.99 -0.43 -7.28
N VAL A 49 -8.08 -0.25 -6.55
CA VAL A 49 -8.97 -1.32 -6.12
C VAL A 49 -10.35 -1.05 -6.67
N GLU A 50 -10.92 -2.04 -7.33
CA GLU A 50 -12.22 -1.93 -7.98
C GLU A 50 -13.16 -3.01 -7.46
N LEU A 51 -14.39 -2.61 -7.17
CA LEU A 51 -15.47 -3.52 -6.85
C LEU A 51 -16.36 -3.66 -8.09
N TRP A 52 -16.48 -4.89 -8.56
CA TRP A 52 -17.30 -5.25 -9.70
C TRP A 52 -18.49 -6.11 -9.23
N ALA A 53 -19.67 -5.85 -9.77
CA ALA A 53 -20.85 -6.68 -9.59
C ALA A 53 -21.10 -7.50 -10.87
N ASP A 54 -21.34 -8.80 -10.69
CA ASP A 54 -21.77 -9.67 -11.78
C ASP A 54 -23.16 -9.23 -12.26
N ALA A 55 -23.28 -8.97 -13.57
CA ALA A 55 -24.51 -8.55 -14.21
C ALA A 55 -24.72 -9.27 -15.55
N ARG A 56 -25.99 -9.40 -15.94
CA ARG A 56 -26.45 -10.31 -17.01
C ARG A 56 -25.83 -10.10 -18.40
N PHE A 57 -25.25 -8.93 -18.68
CA PHE A 57 -24.69 -8.61 -20.00
C PHE A 57 -23.23 -8.16 -19.93
N PHE A 58 -22.86 -7.33 -18.94
CA PHE A 58 -21.50 -6.91 -18.65
C PHE A 58 -21.38 -6.66 -17.15
N ASP A 59 -20.22 -6.99 -16.57
CA ASP A 59 -19.93 -6.66 -15.17
C ASP A 59 -20.01 -5.15 -14.95
N GLU A 60 -20.59 -4.76 -13.82
CA GLU A 60 -20.80 -3.36 -13.47
C GLU A 60 -19.77 -2.93 -12.43
N LEU A 61 -18.97 -1.90 -12.76
CA LEU A 61 -18.06 -1.27 -11.82
C LEU A 61 -18.87 -0.47 -10.78
N GLN A 62 -18.90 -0.98 -9.55
CA GLN A 62 -19.65 -0.39 -8.44
C GLN A 62 -18.86 0.70 -7.71
N ARG A 63 -17.54 0.49 -7.55
CA ARG A 63 -16.69 1.42 -6.80
C ARG A 63 -15.24 1.29 -7.23
N THR A 64 -14.53 2.41 -7.20
CA THR A 64 -13.08 2.47 -7.32
C THR A 64 -12.49 3.19 -6.12
N ALA A 65 -11.38 2.69 -5.61
CA ALA A 65 -10.55 3.32 -4.60
C ALA A 65 -9.11 3.38 -5.10
N GLU A 66 -8.50 4.56 -5.04
CA GLU A 66 -7.13 4.80 -5.47
C GLU A 66 -6.36 5.54 -4.39
N TRP A 67 -5.13 5.09 -4.14
CA TRP A 67 -4.21 5.75 -3.23
C TRP A 67 -2.78 5.41 -3.61
N ASP A 68 -1.84 6.22 -3.12
CA ASP A 68 -0.42 5.92 -3.21
C ASP A 68 0.14 5.61 -1.83
N VAL A 69 1.15 4.77 -1.77
CA VAL A 69 2.03 4.63 -0.62
C VAL A 69 3.44 5.01 -1.05
N ILE A 70 4.02 6.00 -0.38
CA ILE A 70 5.36 6.50 -0.63
C ILE A 70 6.25 6.00 0.51
N VAL A 71 7.31 5.29 0.16
CA VAL A 71 8.36 4.90 1.09
C VAL A 71 9.63 5.63 0.71
N ARG A 72 10.25 6.30 1.68
CA ARG A 72 11.53 6.98 1.47
C ARG A 72 12.47 6.72 2.62
N PHE A 73 13.76 6.61 2.31
CA PHE A 73 14.80 6.55 3.33
C PHE A 73 15.23 7.96 3.74
N ARG A 74 15.29 8.19 5.05
CA ARG A 74 15.75 9.41 5.68
C ARG A 74 17.17 9.19 6.18
N GLY A 75 18.16 9.60 5.40
CA GLY A 75 19.58 9.30 5.69
C GLY A 75 20.11 9.88 7.00
N VAL A 76 19.56 11.01 7.46
CA VAL A 76 19.97 11.66 8.74
C VAL A 76 19.48 10.84 9.93
N GLU A 77 18.20 10.45 9.92
CA GLU A 77 17.56 9.68 10.99
C GLU A 77 17.80 8.16 10.85
N ARG A 78 18.29 7.72 9.68
CA ARG A 78 18.43 6.31 9.27
C ARG A 78 17.13 5.53 9.41
N THR A 79 16.02 6.15 9.01
CA THR A 79 14.67 5.55 9.07
C THR A 79 14.00 5.54 7.72
N TYR A 80 13.10 4.59 7.52
CA TYR A 80 12.17 4.52 6.40
C TYR A 80 10.86 5.19 6.81
N GLU A 81 10.50 6.28 6.14
CA GLU A 81 9.24 6.97 6.34
C GLU A 81 8.22 6.44 5.33
N VAL A 82 7.04 6.07 5.83
CA VAL A 82 5.93 5.55 5.02
C VAL A 82 4.76 6.52 5.08
N LEU A 83 4.32 6.98 3.91
CA LEU A 83 3.24 7.94 3.74
C LEU A 83 2.17 7.35 2.82
N GLN A 84 0.93 7.31 3.26
CA GLN A 84 -0.21 7.05 2.38
C GLN A 84 -0.72 8.38 1.84
N VAL A 85 -1.01 8.45 0.54
CA VAL A 85 -1.59 9.63 -0.10
C VAL A 85 -2.92 9.23 -0.72
N VAL A 86 -4.01 9.75 -0.19
CA VAL A 86 -5.35 9.58 -0.76
C VAL A 86 -5.74 10.89 -1.44
N GLY A 87 -5.81 10.86 -2.78
CA GLY A 87 -5.98 12.08 -3.59
C GLY A 87 -4.78 13.02 -3.44
N GLN A 88 -4.93 14.08 -2.62
CA GLN A 88 -3.88 15.07 -2.33
C GLN A 88 -3.57 15.18 -0.83
N ARG A 89 -4.06 14.24 -0.03
CA ARG A 89 -3.91 14.28 1.44
C ARG A 89 -2.88 13.24 1.87
N PRO A 90 -1.67 13.65 2.30
CA PRO A 90 -0.71 12.74 2.89
C PRO A 90 -1.13 12.39 4.33
N LEU A 91 -1.05 11.10 4.66
CA LEU A 91 -1.23 10.50 5.96
C LEU A 91 0.05 9.74 6.30
N SER A 92 0.67 10.04 7.44
CA SER A 92 1.84 9.29 7.90
C SER A 92 1.39 7.94 8.45
N LEU A 93 1.96 6.86 7.91
CA LEU A 93 1.78 5.50 8.41
C LEU A 93 2.86 5.12 9.44
N GLY A 94 3.96 5.90 9.49
CA GLY A 94 5.00 5.76 10.49
C GLY A 94 6.41 5.98 9.95
N ALA A 95 7.37 5.84 10.85
CA ALA A 95 8.79 5.79 10.53
C ALA A 95 9.40 4.55 11.18
N PHE A 96 10.19 3.80 10.40
CA PHE A 96 10.69 2.48 10.77
C PHE A 96 12.21 2.42 10.63
N THR A 97 12.87 1.65 11.48
CA THR A 97 14.35 1.50 11.43
C THR A 97 14.78 0.43 10.43
N THR A 98 13.87 -0.47 10.04
CA THR A 98 14.13 -1.54 9.08
C THR A 98 13.21 -1.42 7.87
N LEU A 99 13.67 -1.90 6.72
CA LEU A 99 12.85 -1.95 5.51
C LEU A 99 11.72 -2.99 5.61
N GLU A 100 11.94 -4.04 6.41
CA GLU A 100 10.93 -5.09 6.64
C GLU A 100 9.73 -4.55 7.42
N ASP A 101 9.96 -3.76 8.46
CA ASP A 101 8.90 -3.10 9.21
C ASP A 101 8.16 -2.06 8.34
N ALA A 102 8.89 -1.36 7.48
CA ALA A 102 8.30 -0.44 6.51
C ALA A 102 7.45 -1.15 5.46
N ASP A 103 7.91 -2.28 4.90
CA ASP A 103 7.14 -3.12 3.95
C ASP A 103 5.87 -3.67 4.61
N ALA A 104 5.93 -4.03 5.91
CA ALA A 104 4.75 -4.46 6.66
C ALA A 104 3.73 -3.34 6.94
N ALA A 105 4.10 -2.08 6.77
CA ALA A 105 3.22 -0.92 6.95
C ALA A 105 2.52 -0.47 5.65
N VAL A 106 2.89 -1.03 4.49
CA VAL A 106 2.29 -0.75 3.17
C VAL A 106 1.04 -1.61 2.93
#